data_AF-A0A2H0DMR8-F1
#
_entry.id   AF-A0A2H0DMR8-F1
#
_cell.length_a   1.000
_cell.length_b   1.000
_cell.length_c   1.000
_cell.angle_alpha   90.00
_cell.angle_beta   90.00
_cell.angle_gamma   90.00
#
_symmetry.space_group_name_H-M   'P 1'
#
loop_
_entity.id
_entity.type
_entity.pdbx_description
1 polymer ?
#
loop_
_entity_poly.entity_id
_entity_poly.type
_entity_poly.pdbx_seq_one_letter_code
_entity_poly.pdbx_strand_id
1 'polypeptide(L)'
;MTRGIFACLAGACLLAGGPIACRKAESKASIENAEEFKKPLPERFPQMRRIPIDHPKRAAIIATYERMAAEDPNRAQAIEDRNKLVWPPPPGFKPKAEGEKLELKIALKKTMLRRGEKLWFRLRVQNIGSESNYWSHAFFKTGGYTGGDSRWWRYVLTDPDGETELLYNAPAVDDFNPLEGYVEFPEGWTHEQKMAELRRRAAESRRKHDLHVSLYPGETIETSPWWWVPEEERELRKKEGLPEEPEFTGRFREFPFKHLDLTKTGTYRLRVEYGPELDPDPVEKTAQELDISFEELKRQVREKNARYAAEHIADTVEFEVVP
;
A
#
# COMPACT_ATOMS: atom_id res chain seq x y z
N MET A 1 -45.55 66.92 0.25
CA MET A 1 -46.30 65.77 -0.30
C MET A 1 -46.25 64.65 0.74
N THR A 2 -47.44 64.25 1.18
CA THR A 2 -47.86 62.93 1.71
C THR A 2 -47.12 62.24 2.87
N ARG A 3 -47.92 62.04 3.93
CA ARG A 3 -47.83 61.20 5.12
C ARG A 3 -47.54 59.71 4.83
N GLY A 4 -47.13 58.96 5.86
CA GLY A 4 -47.42 57.52 5.94
C GLY A 4 -46.70 56.73 7.04
N ILE A 5 -47.33 56.61 8.22
CA ILE A 5 -47.09 55.59 9.26
C ILE A 5 -47.86 54.32 8.88
N PHE A 6 -47.31 53.10 9.07
CA PHE A 6 -47.99 51.81 9.40
C PHE A 6 -46.85 50.78 9.64
N ALA A 7 -46.60 50.24 10.83
CA ALA A 7 -47.34 49.32 11.70
C ALA A 7 -47.45 47.86 11.17
N CYS A 8 -47.06 46.95 12.07
CA CYS A 8 -47.03 45.49 12.11
C CYS A 8 -47.83 44.65 11.09
N LEU A 9 -47.27 43.49 10.73
CA LEU A 9 -48.02 42.23 10.63
C LEU A 9 -47.12 41.03 10.95
N ALA A 10 -47.44 40.38 12.07
CA ALA A 10 -47.07 38.99 12.34
C ALA A 10 -47.93 38.08 11.44
N GLY A 11 -47.31 37.07 10.84
CA GLY A 11 -47.98 36.05 10.05
C GLY A 11 -47.40 34.68 10.39
N ALA A 12 -48.13 33.95 11.22
CA ALA A 12 -47.87 32.56 11.56
C ALA A 12 -48.01 31.66 10.32
N CYS A 13 -47.02 30.81 10.09
CA CYS A 13 -47.20 29.55 9.35
C CYS A 13 -46.78 28.42 10.29
N LEU A 14 -47.80 27.78 10.86
CA LEU A 14 -47.73 26.57 11.65
C LEU A 14 -48.23 25.43 10.76
N LEU A 15 -47.56 24.28 10.89
CA LEU A 15 -47.97 22.91 10.52
C LEU A 15 -47.79 22.50 9.05
N ALA A 16 -46.83 21.62 8.78
CA ALA A 16 -47.03 20.16 8.85
C ALA A 16 -45.93 19.43 8.08
N GLY A 17 -45.39 18.34 8.64
CA GLY A 17 -44.72 17.31 7.83
C GLY A 17 -43.35 16.84 8.33
N GLY A 18 -43.35 16.09 9.43
CA GLY A 18 -42.40 15.00 9.64
C GLY A 18 -41.16 15.31 10.48
N PRO A 19 -40.95 14.62 11.61
CA PRO A 19 -39.59 14.48 12.12
C PRO A 19 -38.83 13.66 11.08
N ILE A 20 -37.98 14.30 10.28
CA ILE A 20 -36.85 13.61 9.68
C ILE A 20 -36.03 13.16 10.88
N ALA A 21 -36.25 11.92 11.29
CA ALA A 21 -35.34 11.19 12.13
C ALA A 21 -34.00 11.26 11.40
N CYS A 22 -33.16 12.23 11.80
CA CYS A 22 -31.73 12.17 11.62
C CYS A 22 -31.32 10.82 12.18
N ARG A 23 -31.26 9.82 11.30
CA ARG A 23 -30.54 8.59 11.55
C ARG A 23 -29.12 9.03 11.83
N LYS A 24 -28.80 9.19 13.11
CA LYS A 24 -27.47 8.93 13.64
C LYS A 24 -27.17 7.46 13.35
N ALA A 25 -26.87 7.15 12.09
CA ALA A 25 -25.87 6.16 11.81
C ALA A 25 -24.55 6.88 12.06
N GLU A 26 -24.16 6.94 13.34
CA GLU A 26 -22.76 7.12 13.68
C GLU A 26 -22.04 5.96 12.98
N SER A 27 -21.48 6.24 11.79
CA SER A 27 -20.54 5.33 11.17
C SER A 27 -19.40 5.21 12.18
N LYS A 28 -19.35 4.07 12.86
CA LYS A 28 -18.20 3.63 13.66
C LYS A 28 -16.99 3.31 12.76
N ALA A 29 -16.77 4.11 11.72
CA ALA A 29 -15.63 4.03 10.84
C ALA A 29 -14.56 5.02 11.35
N SER A 30 -13.66 4.44 12.15
CA SER A 30 -12.22 4.72 12.12
C SER A 30 -11.74 6.15 12.43
N ILE A 31 -12.12 6.68 13.59
CA ILE A 31 -11.14 7.46 14.37
C ILE A 31 -10.39 6.44 15.25
N GLU A 32 -9.43 5.72 14.65
CA GLU A 32 -8.41 5.01 15.43
C GLU A 32 -7.59 6.07 16.16
N ASN A 33 -8.00 6.35 17.39
CA ASN A 33 -7.31 7.23 18.32
C ASN A 33 -5.83 6.85 18.42
N ALA A 34 -5.02 7.91 18.46
CA ALA A 34 -3.59 7.95 18.58
C ALA A 34 -3.08 7.44 19.95
N GLU A 35 -3.42 6.21 20.35
CA GLU A 35 -2.50 5.47 21.20
C GLU A 35 -1.45 4.86 20.29
N GLU A 36 -0.29 5.48 20.33
CA GLU A 36 0.96 4.96 19.81
C GLU A 36 1.30 3.69 20.60
N PHE A 37 0.59 2.59 20.29
CA PHE A 37 0.97 1.25 20.71
C PHE A 37 2.42 1.09 20.28
N LYS A 38 3.34 1.12 21.25
CA LYS A 38 4.75 0.82 21.02
C LYS A 38 4.77 -0.51 20.30
N LYS A 39 5.09 -0.47 19.01
CA LYS A 39 5.17 -1.64 18.16
C LYS A 39 6.10 -2.63 18.86
N PRO A 40 5.62 -3.83 19.26
CA PRO A 40 6.54 -4.84 19.74
C PRO A 40 7.50 -5.12 18.58
N LEU A 41 8.80 -5.06 18.84
CA LEU A 41 9.78 -5.37 17.83
C LEU A 41 9.46 -6.78 17.31
N PRO A 42 9.23 -6.96 16.00
CA PRO A 42 8.99 -8.28 15.47
C PRO A 42 10.24 -9.13 15.72
N GLU A 43 10.04 -10.44 15.83
CA GLU A 43 11.17 -11.34 15.94
C GLU A 43 12.10 -11.18 14.74
N ARG A 44 13.38 -10.92 15.02
CA ARG A 44 14.43 -10.68 14.02
C ARG A 44 14.57 -11.85 13.03
N PHE A 45 14.39 -13.08 13.52
CA PHE A 45 14.46 -14.31 12.73
C PHE A 45 13.17 -15.12 12.94
N PRO A 46 12.06 -14.75 12.29
CA PRO A 46 10.76 -15.40 12.49
C PRO A 46 10.75 -16.89 12.10
N GLN A 47 11.64 -17.33 11.21
CA GLN A 47 11.85 -18.73 10.87
C GLN A 47 12.25 -19.57 12.10
N MET A 48 12.80 -18.94 13.14
CA MET A 48 13.17 -19.60 14.40
C MET A 48 11.96 -20.05 15.22
N ARG A 49 10.73 -19.58 14.92
CA ARG A 49 9.49 -20.06 15.56
C ARG A 49 9.25 -21.56 15.34
N ARG A 50 9.77 -22.11 14.25
CA ARG A 50 9.68 -23.55 13.94
C ARG A 50 10.65 -24.40 14.76
N ILE A 51 11.61 -23.78 15.46
CA ILE A 51 12.62 -24.46 16.25
C ILE A 51 12.23 -24.30 17.73
N PRO A 52 12.00 -25.40 18.47
CA PRO A 52 11.69 -25.34 19.90
C PRO A 52 12.69 -24.49 20.68
N ILE A 53 12.21 -23.73 21.67
CA ILE A 53 13.06 -22.80 22.45
C ILE A 53 14.22 -23.54 23.14
N ASP A 54 13.96 -24.77 23.58
CA ASP A 54 14.87 -25.70 24.26
C ASP A 54 15.72 -26.54 23.29
N HIS A 55 15.59 -26.35 21.97
CA HIS A 55 16.35 -27.12 21.01
C HIS A 55 17.88 -26.86 21.19
N PRO A 56 18.71 -27.90 21.36
CA PRO A 56 20.11 -27.74 21.78
C PRO A 56 20.98 -26.97 20.77
N LYS A 57 20.57 -26.93 19.50
CA LYS A 57 21.28 -26.18 18.45
C LYS A 57 20.71 -24.79 18.17
N ARG A 58 19.65 -24.35 18.89
CA ARG A 58 18.96 -23.09 18.59
C ARG A 58 19.90 -21.89 18.62
N ALA A 59 20.76 -21.80 19.64
CA ALA A 59 21.74 -20.72 19.77
C ALA A 59 22.74 -20.69 18.60
N ALA A 60 23.27 -21.86 18.18
CA ALA A 60 24.19 -21.95 17.05
C ALA A 60 23.54 -21.55 15.72
N ILE A 61 22.26 -21.90 15.54
CA ILE A 61 21.48 -21.50 14.36
C ILE A 61 21.29 -19.97 14.35
N ILE A 62 20.92 -19.36 15.48
CA ILE A 62 20.80 -17.89 15.61
C ILE A 62 22.13 -17.21 15.27
N ALA A 63 23.24 -17.68 15.84
CA ALA A 63 24.57 -17.12 15.57
C ALA A 63 24.93 -17.20 14.08
N THR A 64 24.52 -18.27 13.39
CA THR A 64 24.73 -18.41 11.95
C THR A 64 23.93 -17.36 11.18
N TYR A 65 22.65 -17.15 11.51
CA TYR A 65 21.83 -16.12 10.86
C TYR A 65 22.34 -14.71 11.11
N GLU A 66 22.81 -14.42 12.34
CA GLU A 66 23.43 -13.14 12.68
C GLU A 66 24.69 -12.88 11.83
N ARG A 67 25.57 -13.89 11.69
CA ARG A 67 26.75 -13.77 10.82
C ARG A 67 26.36 -13.51 9.36
N MET A 68 25.41 -14.28 8.84
CA MET A 68 24.93 -14.07 7.46
C MET A 68 24.31 -12.68 7.26
N ALA A 69 23.61 -12.15 8.26
CA ALA A 69 23.06 -10.80 8.21
C ALA A 69 24.14 -9.72 8.26
N ALA A 70 25.26 -9.97 8.93
CA ALA A 70 26.40 -9.06 8.97
C ALA A 70 27.21 -9.05 7.66
N GLU A 71 27.28 -10.20 6.96
CA GLU A 71 28.04 -10.37 5.72
C GLU A 71 27.26 -9.97 4.46
N ASP A 72 25.93 -10.05 4.47
CA ASP A 72 25.06 -9.79 3.31
C ASP A 72 24.19 -8.53 3.52
N PRO A 73 24.49 -7.42 2.82
CA PRO A 73 23.72 -6.18 2.90
C PRO A 73 22.22 -6.35 2.58
N ASN A 74 21.85 -7.30 1.71
CA ASN A 74 20.46 -7.52 1.37
C ASN A 74 19.70 -8.16 2.54
N ARG A 75 20.35 -9.05 3.30
CA ARG A 75 19.77 -9.62 4.52
C ARG A 75 19.67 -8.60 5.64
N ALA A 76 20.70 -7.76 5.82
CA ALA A 76 20.66 -6.66 6.77
C ALA A 76 19.45 -5.75 6.51
N GLN A 77 19.25 -5.37 5.25
CA GLN A 77 18.10 -4.56 4.84
C GLN A 77 16.76 -5.28 5.05
N ALA A 78 16.64 -6.56 4.67
CA ALA A 78 15.41 -7.31 4.86
C ALA A 78 15.00 -7.41 6.35
N ILE A 79 15.98 -7.51 7.25
CA ILE A 79 15.74 -7.46 8.70
C ILE A 79 15.25 -6.07 9.13
N GLU A 80 15.88 -5.01 8.62
CA GLU A 80 15.48 -3.64 8.91
C GLU A 80 14.06 -3.33 8.42
N ASP A 81 13.77 -3.68 7.17
CA ASP A 81 12.46 -3.51 6.54
C ASP A 81 11.39 -4.26 7.32
N ARG A 82 11.68 -5.50 7.76
CA ARG A 82 10.79 -6.27 8.62
C ARG A 82 10.51 -5.55 9.92
N ASN A 83 11.54 -5.07 10.62
CA ASN A 83 11.40 -4.35 11.88
C ASN A 83 10.54 -3.09 11.72
N LYS A 84 10.72 -2.37 10.61
CA LYS A 84 9.98 -1.15 10.28
C LYS A 84 8.53 -1.43 9.90
N LEU A 85 8.28 -2.38 9.00
CA LEU A 85 6.99 -2.53 8.31
C LEU A 85 6.10 -3.66 8.86
N VAL A 86 6.69 -4.69 9.48
CA VAL A 86 5.93 -5.89 9.92
C VAL A 86 5.61 -5.84 11.40
N TRP A 87 4.35 -6.06 11.73
CA TRP A 87 3.82 -6.20 13.08
C TRP A 87 3.67 -7.69 13.43
N PRO A 88 4.01 -8.07 14.67
CA PRO A 88 3.80 -9.45 15.13
C PRO A 88 2.29 -9.78 15.23
N PRO A 89 1.94 -11.07 15.35
CA PRO A 89 0.56 -11.48 15.52
C PRO A 89 -0.11 -10.83 16.74
N PRO A 90 -1.39 -10.44 16.64
CA PRO A 90 -2.11 -9.95 17.81
C PRO A 90 -2.24 -11.06 18.87
N PRO A 91 -2.32 -10.71 20.16
CA PRO A 91 -2.47 -11.69 21.24
C PRO A 91 -3.67 -12.62 21.00
N GLY A 92 -3.46 -13.92 21.15
CA GLY A 92 -4.52 -14.92 20.96
C GLY A 92 -4.91 -15.19 19.51
N PHE A 93 -4.18 -14.65 18.53
CA PHE A 93 -4.39 -14.94 17.11
C PHE A 93 -4.38 -16.46 16.85
N LYS A 94 -5.38 -16.94 16.10
CA LYS A 94 -5.45 -18.30 15.58
C LYS A 94 -5.62 -18.21 14.06
N PRO A 95 -4.71 -18.81 13.28
CA PRO A 95 -4.86 -18.81 11.83
C PRO A 95 -6.11 -19.58 11.42
N LYS A 96 -6.74 -19.15 10.33
CA LYS A 96 -7.74 -19.96 9.64
C LYS A 96 -7.04 -21.18 9.03
N ALA A 97 -7.72 -22.32 8.99
CA ALA A 97 -7.16 -23.59 8.46
C ALA A 97 -7.05 -23.61 6.91
N GLU A 98 -6.90 -22.44 6.29
CA GLU A 98 -6.91 -22.22 4.86
C GLU A 98 -5.55 -21.60 4.48
N GLY A 99 -4.80 -22.25 3.59
CA GLY A 99 -3.37 -22.01 3.29
C GLY A 99 -2.89 -20.56 3.26
N GLU A 100 -2.65 -20.01 2.07
CA GLU A 100 -2.24 -18.61 1.90
C GLU A 100 -3.46 -17.67 1.91
N LYS A 101 -3.92 -17.26 3.10
CA LYS A 101 -5.09 -16.36 3.23
C LYS A 101 -4.71 -15.01 3.82
N LEU A 102 -5.21 -13.93 3.21
CA LEU A 102 -4.92 -12.55 3.61
C LEU A 102 -6.19 -11.78 3.95
N GLU A 103 -6.07 -10.88 4.93
CA GLU A 103 -7.03 -9.82 5.22
C GLU A 103 -6.39 -8.48 4.85
N LEU A 104 -7.07 -7.71 4.02
CA LEU A 104 -6.66 -6.38 3.59
C LEU A 104 -7.55 -5.37 4.29
N LYS A 105 -6.95 -4.36 4.93
CA LYS A 105 -7.66 -3.26 5.59
C LYS A 105 -7.10 -1.94 5.12
N ILE A 106 -7.97 -1.06 4.63
CA ILE A 106 -7.58 0.28 4.20
C ILE A 106 -8.13 1.30 5.20
N ALA A 107 -7.30 2.25 5.60
CA ALA A 107 -7.70 3.33 6.48
C ALA A 107 -7.40 4.67 5.80
N LEU A 108 -8.34 5.60 5.87
CA LEU A 108 -8.16 6.96 5.38
C LEU A 108 -7.77 7.89 6.52
N LYS A 109 -6.90 8.87 6.23
CA LYS A 109 -6.55 9.92 7.21
C LYS A 109 -7.74 10.84 7.49
N LYS A 110 -8.53 11.11 6.45
CA LYS A 110 -9.77 11.89 6.49
C LYS A 110 -10.83 11.15 5.70
N THR A 111 -12.04 11.09 6.23
CA THR A 111 -13.23 10.60 5.52
C THR A 111 -14.02 11.73 4.87
N MET A 112 -13.60 12.98 5.06
CA MET A 112 -14.17 14.16 4.40
C MET A 112 -13.03 14.98 3.77
N LEU A 113 -13.09 15.19 2.46
CA LEU A 113 -12.11 15.92 1.68
C LEU A 113 -12.77 17.12 1.01
N ARG A 114 -12.09 18.26 0.98
CA ARG A 114 -12.48 19.36 0.09
C ARG A 114 -11.99 19.08 -1.32
N ARG A 115 -12.67 19.62 -2.33
CA ARG A 115 -12.23 19.51 -3.71
C ARG A 115 -10.77 19.99 -3.87
N GLY A 116 -9.95 19.16 -4.51
CA GLY A 116 -8.51 19.41 -4.69
C GLY A 116 -7.62 19.01 -3.50
N GLU A 117 -8.19 18.57 -2.37
CA GLU A 117 -7.39 17.94 -1.32
C GLU A 117 -6.88 16.56 -1.77
N LYS A 118 -5.67 16.23 -1.32
CA LYS A 118 -5.05 14.94 -1.55
C LYS A 118 -5.68 13.87 -0.65
N LEU A 119 -5.92 12.68 -1.21
CA LEU A 119 -6.33 11.51 -0.43
C LEU A 119 -5.11 10.90 0.27
N TRP A 120 -5.23 10.63 1.57
CA TRP A 120 -4.18 10.00 2.37
C TRP A 120 -4.70 8.70 2.94
N PHE A 121 -3.95 7.62 2.77
CA PHE A 121 -4.37 6.28 3.14
C PHE A 121 -3.26 5.47 3.81
N ARG A 122 -3.65 4.38 4.45
CA ARG A 122 -2.78 3.33 4.95
C ARG A 122 -3.39 1.99 4.57
N LEU A 123 -2.64 1.13 3.90
CA LEU A 123 -3.02 -0.26 3.68
C LEU A 123 -2.33 -1.14 4.72
N ARG A 124 -3.13 -1.97 5.38
CA ARG A 124 -2.68 -3.04 6.28
C ARG A 124 -3.01 -4.37 5.64
N VAL A 125 -2.06 -5.29 5.63
CA VAL A 125 -2.29 -6.65 5.11
C VAL A 125 -1.84 -7.65 6.16
N GLN A 126 -2.80 -8.40 6.69
CA GLN A 126 -2.59 -9.42 7.69
C GLN A 126 -2.65 -10.80 7.06
N ASN A 127 -1.67 -11.64 7.36
CA ASN A 127 -1.76 -13.07 7.05
C ASN A 127 -2.71 -13.74 8.05
N ILE A 128 -3.92 -14.07 7.60
CA ILE A 128 -4.92 -14.76 8.41
C ILE A 128 -4.95 -16.27 8.17
N GLY A 129 -4.16 -16.77 7.22
CA GLY A 129 -4.04 -18.18 6.85
C GLY A 129 -3.03 -18.95 7.69
N SER A 130 -2.88 -20.24 7.40
CA SER A 130 -1.97 -21.15 8.08
C SER A 130 -0.57 -21.17 7.48
N GLU A 131 -0.39 -20.70 6.25
CA GLU A 131 0.87 -20.72 5.52
C GLU A 131 1.52 -19.33 5.43
N SER A 132 2.84 -19.29 5.30
CA SER A 132 3.60 -18.05 5.15
C SER A 132 3.44 -17.48 3.74
N ASN A 133 3.19 -16.17 3.65
CA ASN A 133 3.13 -15.44 2.38
C ASN A 133 4.46 -14.72 2.15
N TYR A 134 5.20 -15.10 1.11
CA TYR A 134 6.39 -14.35 0.69
C TYR A 134 5.98 -13.23 -0.28
N TRP A 135 6.60 -12.07 -0.10
CA TRP A 135 6.43 -10.92 -0.96
C TRP A 135 7.78 -10.36 -1.41
N SER A 136 7.83 -10.05 -2.70
CA SER A 136 8.95 -9.39 -3.36
C SER A 136 8.49 -8.15 -4.11
N HIS A 137 7.91 -7.16 -3.41
CA HIS A 137 7.31 -6.00 -4.07
C HIS A 137 7.55 -4.70 -3.31
N ALA A 138 8.06 -3.68 -4.00
CA ALA A 138 8.31 -2.34 -3.46
C ALA A 138 7.09 -1.61 -2.87
N PHE A 139 5.86 -2.07 -3.11
CA PHE A 139 4.63 -1.32 -2.82
C PHE A 139 4.53 -0.86 -1.36
N PHE A 140 4.84 -1.75 -0.40
CA PHE A 140 4.75 -1.42 1.03
C PHE A 140 5.91 -0.56 1.52
N LYS A 141 7.05 -0.58 0.83
CA LYS A 141 8.27 0.11 1.24
C LYS A 141 8.39 1.50 0.59
N THR A 142 8.29 1.54 -0.73
CA THR A 142 8.51 2.75 -1.54
C THR A 142 7.33 3.10 -2.45
N GLY A 143 6.21 2.38 -2.40
CA GLY A 143 5.01 2.72 -3.15
C GLY A 143 5.06 2.49 -4.67
N GLY A 144 6.23 2.19 -5.22
CA GLY A 144 6.46 1.93 -6.64
C GLY A 144 6.13 0.50 -7.09
N TYR A 145 6.14 0.34 -8.41
CA TYR A 145 6.04 -0.95 -9.11
C TYR A 145 7.44 -1.41 -9.51
N THR A 146 8.12 -2.16 -8.63
CA THR A 146 9.26 -2.97 -9.05
C THR A 146 8.85 -4.44 -8.95
N GLY A 147 8.98 -5.12 -10.09
CA GLY A 147 8.45 -6.45 -10.33
C GLY A 147 9.24 -7.57 -9.66
N GLY A 148 8.60 -8.74 -9.63
CA GLY A 148 9.19 -10.01 -9.25
C GLY A 148 8.20 -11.02 -8.69
N ASP A 149 7.04 -10.58 -8.21
CA ASP A 149 6.00 -11.46 -7.70
C ASP A 149 4.81 -11.44 -8.64
N SER A 150 4.30 -12.61 -9.03
CA SER A 150 3.14 -12.77 -9.90
C SER A 150 1.85 -12.42 -9.14
N ARG A 151 1.78 -11.24 -8.52
CA ARG A 151 0.67 -10.80 -7.66
C ARG A 151 0.42 -9.30 -7.85
N TRP A 152 -0.80 -8.93 -8.21
CA TRP A 152 -1.20 -7.54 -8.43
C TRP A 152 -1.93 -6.94 -7.21
N TRP A 153 -1.83 -5.61 -7.11
CA TRP A 153 -2.62 -4.77 -6.23
C TRP A 153 -3.45 -3.82 -7.11
N ARG A 154 -4.75 -3.73 -6.86
CA ARG A 154 -5.60 -2.74 -7.53
C ARG A 154 -6.40 -1.97 -6.50
N TYR A 155 -6.62 -0.71 -6.82
CA TYR A 155 -7.56 0.12 -6.12
C TYR A 155 -8.73 0.37 -7.05
N VAL A 156 -9.93 0.12 -6.55
CA VAL A 156 -11.16 0.38 -7.27
C VAL A 156 -11.84 1.56 -6.60
N LEU A 157 -12.01 2.64 -7.34
CA LEU A 157 -12.76 3.80 -6.89
C LEU A 157 -14.15 3.74 -7.50
N THR A 158 -15.18 3.85 -6.68
CA THR A 158 -16.56 4.09 -7.11
C THR A 158 -16.89 5.54 -6.83
N ASP A 159 -17.32 6.27 -7.85
CA ASP A 159 -17.73 7.66 -7.71
C ASP A 159 -19.17 7.79 -7.16
N PRO A 160 -19.65 9.03 -6.87
CA PRO A 160 -21.00 9.25 -6.35
C PRO A 160 -22.14 8.84 -7.29
N ASP A 161 -21.87 8.75 -8.61
CA ASP A 161 -22.86 8.33 -9.61
C ASP A 161 -22.91 6.79 -9.73
N GLY A 162 -21.97 6.09 -9.09
CA GLY A 162 -21.84 4.64 -9.11
C GLY A 162 -20.89 4.11 -10.18
N GLU A 163 -20.21 4.99 -10.93
CA GLU A 163 -19.22 4.58 -11.92
C GLU A 163 -17.95 4.11 -11.22
N THR A 164 -17.37 3.02 -11.75
CA THR A 164 -16.18 2.40 -11.16
C THR A 164 -14.97 2.56 -12.05
N GLU A 165 -13.88 3.03 -11.46
CA GLU A 165 -12.58 3.16 -12.11
C GLU A 165 -11.54 2.31 -11.40
N LEU A 166 -10.76 1.57 -12.20
CA LEU A 166 -9.53 0.94 -11.72
C LEU A 166 -8.44 2.00 -11.67
N LEU A 167 -8.00 2.31 -10.45
CA LEU A 167 -6.83 3.13 -10.27
C LEU A 167 -5.61 2.24 -10.52
N TYR A 168 -5.00 2.41 -11.69
CA TYR A 168 -3.73 1.78 -12.07
C TYR A 168 -2.59 2.51 -11.43
N ASN A 169 -1.77 1.82 -10.62
CA ASN A 169 -0.65 2.43 -9.93
C ASN A 169 0.20 3.02 -11.05
N ALA A 170 0.08 4.32 -11.28
CA ALA A 170 0.69 4.94 -12.44
C ALA A 170 2.18 4.61 -12.32
N PRO A 171 2.79 4.09 -13.38
CA PRO A 171 4.17 3.75 -13.32
C PRO A 171 4.95 4.95 -12.80
N ALA A 172 5.66 4.81 -11.69
CA ALA A 172 6.85 5.63 -11.44
C ALA A 172 7.96 5.20 -12.43
N VAL A 173 7.60 4.85 -13.68
CA VAL A 173 8.52 4.37 -14.73
C VAL A 173 9.24 5.54 -15.37
N ASP A 174 8.78 6.78 -15.19
CA ASP A 174 9.53 7.93 -15.69
C ASP A 174 10.88 8.13 -14.99
N ASP A 175 11.10 7.55 -13.79
CA ASP A 175 12.38 7.62 -13.07
C ASP A 175 13.13 6.27 -12.96
N PHE A 176 12.55 5.17 -13.44
CA PHE A 176 13.19 3.84 -13.41
C PHE A 176 14.10 3.57 -14.62
N ASN A 177 14.75 4.61 -15.14
CA ASN A 177 15.98 4.46 -15.91
C ASN A 177 17.19 4.91 -15.07
N PRO A 178 17.59 4.18 -14.00
CA PRO A 178 18.73 4.56 -13.16
C PRO A 178 20.09 4.40 -13.85
N LEU A 179 20.14 4.06 -15.14
CA LEU A 179 21.38 3.71 -15.83
C LEU A 179 21.71 4.56 -17.06
N GLU A 180 20.75 5.19 -17.73
CA GLU A 180 21.03 5.98 -18.95
C GLU A 180 20.93 7.49 -18.78
N GLY A 181 20.39 7.99 -17.67
CA GLY A 181 20.37 9.42 -17.34
C GLY A 181 21.57 9.86 -16.49
N TYR A 182 22.71 10.13 -17.12
CA TYR A 182 23.82 10.95 -16.58
C TYR A 182 24.55 10.48 -15.30
N VAL A 183 25.07 9.24 -15.26
CA VAL A 183 26.16 8.94 -14.32
C VAL A 183 27.47 9.49 -14.88
N GLU A 184 27.91 10.63 -14.36
CA GLU A 184 29.27 11.13 -14.63
C GLU A 184 30.29 10.20 -13.93
N PHE A 185 31.11 9.54 -14.74
CA PHE A 185 32.22 8.74 -14.23
C PHE A 185 33.50 9.59 -14.24
N PRO A 186 34.38 9.43 -13.24
CA PRO A 186 35.67 10.08 -13.25
C PRO A 186 36.48 9.78 -14.53
N GLU A 187 37.25 10.77 -14.99
CA GLU A 187 38.17 10.58 -16.10
C GLU A 187 39.17 9.45 -15.80
N GLY A 188 39.46 8.62 -16.80
CA GLY A 188 40.39 7.49 -16.67
C GLY A 188 39.80 6.17 -16.15
N TRP A 189 38.52 6.13 -15.78
CA TRP A 189 37.86 4.86 -15.44
C TRP A 189 37.75 3.92 -16.66
N THR A 190 38.13 2.66 -16.47
CA THR A 190 37.96 1.60 -17.47
C THR A 190 36.49 1.22 -17.62
N HIS A 191 36.14 0.57 -18.74
CA HIS A 191 34.77 0.06 -18.94
C HIS A 191 34.36 -0.89 -17.81
N GLU A 192 35.26 -1.76 -17.35
CA GLU A 192 34.98 -2.69 -16.26
C GLU A 192 34.66 -1.98 -14.94
N GLN A 193 35.40 -0.92 -14.61
CA GLN A 193 35.14 -0.10 -13.42
C GLN A 193 33.77 0.59 -13.51
N LYS A 194 33.43 1.16 -14.67
CA LYS A 194 32.11 1.77 -14.90
C LYS A 194 30.98 0.75 -14.73
N MET A 195 31.12 -0.44 -15.32
CA MET A 195 30.13 -1.50 -15.20
C MET A 195 30.02 -2.04 -13.77
N ALA A 196 31.13 -2.17 -13.03
CA ALA A 196 31.13 -2.57 -11.63
C ALA A 196 30.39 -1.55 -10.76
N GLU A 197 30.61 -0.25 -10.97
CA GLU A 197 29.91 0.81 -10.26
C GLU A 197 28.42 0.85 -10.59
N LEU A 198 28.05 0.68 -11.86
CA LEU A 198 26.64 0.59 -12.26
C LEU A 198 25.94 -0.60 -11.59
N ARG A 199 26.60 -1.77 -11.53
CA ARG A 199 26.07 -2.94 -10.80
C ARG A 199 25.95 -2.66 -9.31
N ARG A 200 26.93 -1.99 -8.70
CA ARG A 200 26.90 -1.60 -7.28
C ARG A 200 25.73 -0.67 -7.00
N ARG A 201 25.54 0.38 -7.81
CA ARG A 201 24.42 1.32 -7.71
C ARG A 201 23.08 0.65 -7.93
N ALA A 202 22.97 -0.23 -8.93
CA ALA A 202 21.75 -1.00 -9.17
C ALA A 202 21.41 -1.92 -7.99
N ALA A 203 22.41 -2.60 -7.40
CA ALA A 203 22.21 -3.44 -6.22
C ALA A 203 21.81 -2.61 -4.99
N GLU A 204 22.40 -1.44 -4.80
CA GLU A 204 22.04 -0.49 -3.74
C GLU A 204 20.62 0.06 -3.92
N SER A 205 20.27 0.46 -5.14
CA SER A 205 18.92 0.91 -5.51
C SER A 205 17.90 -0.19 -5.26
N ARG A 206 18.11 -1.41 -5.76
CA ARG A 206 17.23 -2.57 -5.47
C ARG A 206 17.07 -2.80 -3.99
N ARG A 207 18.18 -2.84 -3.23
CA ARG A 207 18.12 -2.98 -1.77
C ARG A 207 17.28 -1.87 -1.12
N LYS A 208 17.38 -0.63 -1.62
CA LYS A 208 16.62 0.50 -1.11
C LYS A 208 15.13 0.44 -1.46
N HIS A 209 14.77 -0.04 -2.64
CA HIS A 209 13.39 0.03 -3.15
C HIS A 209 12.61 -1.27 -2.99
N ASP A 210 13.25 -2.40 -3.27
CA ASP A 210 12.64 -3.71 -3.18
C ASP A 210 12.43 -4.09 -1.72
N LEU A 211 11.35 -4.83 -1.50
CA LEU A 211 10.98 -5.40 -0.22
C LEU A 211 10.97 -6.91 -0.37
N HIS A 212 11.75 -7.59 0.45
CA HIS A 212 11.77 -9.05 0.53
C HIS A 212 11.32 -9.48 1.92
N VAL A 213 10.08 -9.92 2.05
CA VAL A 213 9.52 -10.25 3.36
C VAL A 213 8.58 -11.45 3.29
N SER A 214 8.72 -12.36 4.25
CA SER A 214 7.73 -13.38 4.52
C SER A 214 6.83 -12.95 5.68
N LEU A 215 5.53 -12.84 5.44
CA LEU A 215 4.53 -12.74 6.50
C LEU A 215 4.15 -14.12 7.01
N TYR A 216 4.46 -14.37 8.27
CA TYR A 216 4.05 -15.58 8.96
C TYR A 216 2.59 -15.43 9.45
N PRO A 217 1.92 -16.56 9.77
CA PRO A 217 0.55 -16.52 10.28
C PRO A 217 0.36 -15.50 11.41
N GLY A 218 -0.63 -14.62 11.24
CA GLY A 218 -1.03 -13.56 12.14
C GLY A 218 -0.28 -12.23 11.97
N GLU A 219 0.87 -12.23 11.29
CA GLU A 219 1.64 -11.01 11.08
C GLU A 219 0.95 -10.06 10.13
N THR A 220 1.22 -8.77 10.29
CA THR A 220 0.64 -7.70 9.48
C THR A 220 1.74 -6.82 8.91
N ILE A 221 1.69 -6.50 7.62
CA ILE A 221 2.49 -5.41 7.06
C ILE A 221 1.64 -4.15 6.94
N GLU A 222 2.28 -3.00 7.02
CA GLU A 222 1.66 -1.72 6.70
C GLU A 222 2.46 -1.00 5.61
N THR A 223 1.77 -0.20 4.80
CA THR A 223 2.43 0.73 3.88
C THR A 223 3.25 1.77 4.64
N SER A 224 4.48 2.02 4.21
CA SER A 224 5.31 3.13 4.69
C SER A 224 4.59 4.48 4.54
N PRO A 225 4.70 5.40 5.52
CA PRO A 225 3.91 6.64 5.57
C PRO A 225 4.38 7.74 4.60
N TRP A 226 5.59 7.69 4.08
CA TRP A 226 6.09 8.65 3.09
C TRP A 226 6.86 7.90 2.02
N TRP A 227 6.91 8.41 0.79
CA TRP A 227 7.53 7.64 -0.29
C TRP A 227 8.09 8.44 -1.47
N TRP A 228 7.91 9.77 -1.55
CA TRP A 228 8.44 10.48 -2.70
C TRP A 228 8.77 11.93 -2.34
N VAL A 229 10.05 12.28 -2.53
CA VAL A 229 10.52 13.66 -2.57
C VAL A 229 10.78 13.94 -4.05
N PRO A 230 10.03 14.85 -4.70
CA PRO A 230 10.33 15.28 -6.06
C PRO A 230 11.81 15.66 -6.20
N GLU A 231 12.42 15.45 -7.36
CA GLU A 231 13.84 15.79 -7.57
C GLU A 231 14.13 17.26 -7.22
N GLU A 232 13.21 18.16 -7.56
CA GLU A 232 13.34 19.58 -7.22
C GLU A 232 13.36 19.82 -5.70
N GLU A 233 12.57 19.05 -4.96
CA GLU A 233 12.57 19.10 -3.49
C GLU A 233 13.82 18.41 -2.93
N ARG A 234 14.32 17.31 -3.51
CA ARG A 234 15.58 16.67 -3.10
C ARG A 234 16.75 17.64 -3.24
N GLU A 235 16.84 18.29 -4.39
CA GLU A 235 17.88 19.29 -4.68
C GLU A 235 17.75 20.52 -3.77
N LEU A 236 16.52 20.94 -3.44
CA LEU A 236 16.30 21.99 -2.45
C LEU A 236 16.78 21.56 -1.05
N ARG A 237 16.40 20.38 -0.59
CA ARG A 237 16.82 19.82 0.72
C ARG A 237 18.33 19.70 0.82
N LYS A 238 18.97 19.21 -0.25
CA LYS A 238 20.43 19.12 -0.36
C LYS A 238 21.08 20.49 -0.25
N LYS A 239 20.54 21.52 -0.92
CA LYS A 239 21.01 22.92 -0.79
C LYS A 239 20.81 23.47 0.63
N GLU A 240 19.74 23.05 1.31
CA GLU A 240 19.42 23.43 2.69
C GLU A 240 20.18 22.62 3.76
N GLY A 241 21.01 21.64 3.35
CA GLY A 241 21.71 20.75 4.27
C GLY A 241 20.79 19.81 5.05
N LEU A 242 19.56 19.60 4.55
CA LEU A 242 18.60 18.65 5.08
C LEU A 242 18.83 17.27 4.46
N PRO A 243 18.41 16.18 5.15
CA PRO A 243 18.34 14.87 4.53
C PRO A 243 17.53 14.93 3.22
N GLU A 244 18.12 14.42 2.14
CA GLU A 244 17.47 14.33 0.81
C GLU A 244 16.14 13.56 0.88
N GLU A 245 16.06 12.61 1.81
CA GLU A 245 14.85 11.88 2.15
C GLU A 245 14.46 12.24 3.59
N PRO A 246 13.28 12.87 3.82
CA PRO A 246 12.82 13.16 5.16
C PRO A 246 12.62 11.87 5.96
N GLU A 247 12.87 11.94 7.27
CA GLU A 247 12.46 10.86 8.17
C GLU A 247 10.95 10.64 8.08
N PHE A 248 10.55 9.38 8.01
CA PHE A 248 9.16 8.93 7.91
C PHE A 248 8.36 9.31 9.17
N THR A 249 7.83 10.52 9.25
CA THR A 249 6.93 10.90 10.34
C THR A 249 5.47 10.65 9.94
N GLY A 250 4.79 9.71 10.59
CA GLY A 250 3.35 9.47 10.41
C GLY A 250 2.97 8.02 10.11
N ARG A 251 1.70 7.79 9.75
CA ARG A 251 1.13 6.45 9.46
C ARG A 251 0.39 6.34 8.12
N PHE A 252 0.14 7.46 7.47
CA PHE A 252 -0.63 7.53 6.23
C PHE A 252 0.25 8.08 5.12
N ARG A 253 0.16 7.49 3.93
CA ARG A 253 0.81 7.95 2.71
C ARG A 253 -0.18 8.62 1.78
N GLU A 254 0.31 9.54 0.96
CA GLU A 254 -0.47 10.12 -0.13
C GLU A 254 -0.83 9.04 -1.15
N PHE A 255 -2.07 9.09 -1.65
CA PHE A 255 -2.55 8.25 -2.72
C PHE A 255 -1.78 8.58 -4.02
N PRO A 256 -1.04 7.63 -4.62
CA PRO A 256 0.02 7.93 -5.60
C PRO A 256 -0.47 8.35 -7.00
N PHE A 257 -1.77 8.48 -7.22
CA PHE A 257 -2.35 8.52 -8.55
C PHE A 257 -2.55 9.97 -8.97
N LYS A 258 -1.69 10.45 -9.87
CA LYS A 258 -1.84 11.78 -10.52
C LYS A 258 -3.20 11.97 -11.20
N HIS A 259 -3.88 10.88 -11.53
CA HIS A 259 -5.18 10.85 -12.21
C HIS A 259 -6.37 10.61 -11.27
N LEU A 260 -6.18 10.63 -9.94
CA LEU A 260 -7.31 10.51 -9.01
C LEU A 260 -8.25 11.71 -9.20
N ASP A 261 -9.36 11.50 -9.90
CA ASP A 261 -10.36 12.53 -10.17
C ASP A 261 -11.39 12.62 -9.03
N LEU A 262 -11.17 13.57 -8.13
CA LEU A 262 -12.10 13.93 -7.05
C LEU A 262 -12.87 15.24 -7.36
N THR A 263 -13.21 15.49 -8.63
CA THR A 263 -13.94 16.70 -9.02
C THR A 263 -15.41 16.68 -8.64
N LYS A 264 -16.06 15.51 -8.64
CA LYS A 264 -17.47 15.36 -8.25
C LYS A 264 -17.60 15.47 -6.73
N THR A 265 -18.68 16.11 -6.26
CA THR A 265 -19.03 16.12 -4.83
C THR A 265 -19.93 14.94 -4.52
N GLY A 266 -19.78 14.36 -3.33
CA GLY A 266 -20.59 13.25 -2.87
C GLY A 266 -19.75 12.13 -2.26
N THR A 267 -20.38 10.98 -2.05
CA THR A 267 -19.74 9.81 -1.43
C THR A 267 -19.00 8.98 -2.46
N TYR A 268 -17.69 8.84 -2.27
CA TYR A 268 -16.84 7.90 -3.00
C TYR A 268 -16.64 6.64 -2.17
N ARG A 269 -16.42 5.51 -2.85
CA ARG A 269 -15.98 4.25 -2.23
C ARG A 269 -14.63 3.82 -2.78
N LEU A 270 -13.68 3.54 -1.90
CA LEU A 270 -12.39 2.99 -2.27
C LEU A 270 -12.27 1.56 -1.75
N ARG A 271 -12.06 0.62 -2.67
CA ARG A 271 -11.80 -0.79 -2.40
C ARG A 271 -10.37 -1.13 -2.80
N VAL A 272 -9.72 -1.97 -2.00
CA VAL A 272 -8.44 -2.57 -2.36
C VAL A 272 -8.66 -4.04 -2.73
N GLU A 273 -8.03 -4.45 -3.83
CA GLU A 273 -8.07 -5.83 -4.31
C GLU A 273 -6.65 -6.36 -4.46
N TYR A 274 -6.51 -7.66 -4.21
CA TYR A 274 -5.26 -8.39 -4.34
C TYR A 274 -5.53 -9.72 -5.01
N GLY A 275 -4.67 -10.08 -5.95
CA GLY A 275 -4.80 -11.34 -6.68
C GLY A 275 -3.49 -11.78 -7.29
N PRO A 276 -3.40 -13.04 -7.73
CA PRO A 276 -2.30 -13.49 -8.57
C PRO A 276 -2.33 -12.70 -9.89
N GLU A 277 -1.17 -12.16 -10.27
CA GLU A 277 -0.86 -11.71 -11.61
C GLU A 277 -0.87 -12.90 -12.55
N LEU A 278 -1.89 -12.90 -13.38
CA LEU A 278 -1.85 -13.61 -14.64
C LEU A 278 -1.17 -12.63 -15.59
N ASP A 279 0.09 -12.94 -15.90
CA ASP A 279 0.88 -12.21 -16.88
C ASP A 279 0.02 -12.01 -18.13
N PRO A 280 -0.30 -10.76 -18.51
CA PRO A 280 -1.14 -10.50 -19.66
C PRO A 280 -0.47 -10.89 -20.99
N ASP A 281 0.78 -11.36 -21.00
CA ASP A 281 1.34 -12.05 -22.17
C ASP A 281 2.14 -13.34 -21.87
N PRO A 282 2.09 -14.34 -22.79
CA PRO A 282 1.34 -14.34 -24.04
C PRO A 282 0.00 -15.06 -23.81
N VAL A 283 -1.02 -14.33 -23.38
CA VAL A 283 -2.38 -14.85 -23.20
C VAL A 283 -2.91 -15.42 -24.52
N GLU A 284 -2.46 -14.91 -25.67
CA GLU A 284 -2.71 -15.53 -26.98
C GLU A 284 -2.04 -16.89 -27.15
N LYS A 285 -0.79 -17.06 -26.69
CA LYS A 285 -0.09 -18.36 -26.74
C LYS A 285 -0.70 -19.34 -25.75
N THR A 286 -1.07 -18.90 -24.56
CA THR A 286 -1.80 -19.72 -23.58
C THR A 286 -3.19 -20.10 -24.08
N ALA A 287 -3.91 -19.17 -24.73
CA ALA A 287 -5.20 -19.48 -25.37
C ALA A 287 -5.04 -20.51 -26.50
N GLN A 288 -3.99 -20.40 -27.31
CA GLN A 288 -3.64 -21.37 -28.35
C GLN A 288 -3.22 -22.73 -27.77
N GLU A 289 -2.40 -22.76 -26.71
CA GLU A 289 -1.97 -23.98 -26.03
C GLU A 289 -3.13 -24.71 -25.34
N LEU A 290 -4.12 -23.96 -24.84
CA LEU A 290 -5.32 -24.49 -24.20
C LEU A 290 -6.48 -24.75 -25.16
N ASP A 291 -6.32 -24.44 -26.45
CA ASP A 291 -7.36 -24.54 -27.49
C ASP A 291 -8.69 -23.85 -27.11
N ILE A 292 -8.59 -22.65 -26.53
CA ILE A 292 -9.73 -21.81 -26.16
C ILE A 292 -9.63 -20.42 -26.80
N SER A 293 -10.77 -19.74 -26.97
CA SER A 293 -10.75 -18.38 -27.51
C SER A 293 -10.13 -17.40 -26.52
N PHE A 294 -9.51 -16.34 -27.04
CA PHE A 294 -8.92 -15.27 -26.23
C PHE A 294 -9.93 -14.62 -25.26
N GLU A 295 -11.17 -14.41 -25.72
CA GLU A 295 -12.24 -13.84 -24.88
C GLU A 295 -12.70 -14.82 -23.80
N GLU A 296 -12.72 -16.12 -24.08
CA GLU A 296 -13.01 -17.15 -23.08
C GLU A 296 -11.89 -17.24 -22.02
N LEU A 297 -10.63 -17.17 -22.43
CA LEU A 297 -9.51 -17.10 -21.48
C LEU A 297 -9.60 -15.83 -20.61
N LYS A 298 -9.85 -14.65 -21.18
CA LYS A 298 -10.10 -13.42 -20.41
C LYS A 298 -11.24 -13.58 -19.40
N ARG A 299 -12.35 -14.21 -19.79
CA ARG A 299 -13.49 -14.47 -18.90
C ARG A 299 -13.08 -15.38 -17.74
N GLN A 300 -12.42 -16.50 -18.02
CA GLN A 300 -11.93 -17.42 -16.98
C GLN A 300 -10.93 -16.75 -16.04
N VAL A 301 -10.04 -15.90 -16.57
CA VAL A 301 -9.12 -15.08 -15.78
C VAL A 301 -9.88 -14.11 -14.87
N ARG A 302 -10.88 -13.40 -15.41
CA ARG A 302 -11.74 -12.51 -14.61
C ARG A 302 -12.49 -13.26 -13.52
N GLU A 303 -13.05 -14.43 -13.81
CA GLU A 303 -13.77 -15.27 -12.85
C GLU A 303 -12.84 -15.83 -11.77
N LYS A 304 -11.64 -16.30 -12.15
CA LYS A 304 -10.62 -16.75 -11.20
C LYS A 304 -10.16 -15.60 -10.30
N ASN A 305 -9.90 -14.43 -10.87
CA ASN A 305 -9.53 -13.23 -10.11
C ASN A 305 -10.66 -12.77 -9.19
N ALA A 306 -11.91 -12.80 -9.64
CA ALA A 306 -13.07 -12.47 -8.82
C ALA A 306 -13.27 -13.47 -7.68
N ARG A 307 -13.07 -14.77 -7.94
CA ARG A 307 -13.11 -15.81 -6.90
C ARG A 307 -11.99 -15.62 -5.89
N TYR A 308 -10.77 -15.37 -6.35
CA TYR A 308 -9.63 -15.09 -5.46
C TYR A 308 -9.89 -13.81 -4.64
N ALA A 309 -10.36 -12.73 -5.27
CA ALA A 309 -10.75 -11.51 -4.58
C ALA A 309 -11.89 -11.73 -3.57
N ALA A 310 -12.77 -12.72 -3.78
CA ALA A 310 -13.81 -13.11 -2.83
C ALA A 310 -13.29 -14.03 -1.70
N GLU A 311 -12.26 -14.82 -1.96
CA GLU A 311 -11.58 -15.68 -0.97
C GLU A 311 -10.72 -14.85 0.00
N HIS A 312 -10.16 -13.74 -0.48
CA HIS A 312 -9.43 -12.76 0.32
C HIS A 312 -10.37 -11.68 0.85
N ILE A 313 -10.18 -11.27 2.11
CA ILE A 313 -11.05 -10.24 2.70
C ILE A 313 -10.54 -8.89 2.23
N ALA A 314 -11.24 -8.32 1.24
CA ALA A 314 -11.05 -6.95 0.79
C ALA A 314 -11.91 -5.99 1.63
N ASP A 315 -11.30 -4.91 2.11
CA ASP A 315 -12.00 -3.84 2.80
C ASP A 315 -12.43 -2.73 1.82
N THR A 316 -13.55 -2.08 2.12
CA THR A 316 -14.08 -0.95 1.36
C THR A 316 -14.32 0.20 2.33
N VAL A 317 -13.72 1.34 2.04
CA VAL A 317 -13.90 2.57 2.81
C VAL A 317 -14.69 3.58 2.00
N GLU A 318 -15.58 4.29 2.69
CA GLU A 318 -16.33 5.41 2.12
C GLU A 318 -15.72 6.73 2.58
N PHE A 319 -15.70 7.72 1.69
CA PHE A 319 -15.35 9.10 2.03
C PHE A 319 -16.19 10.07 1.23
N GLU A 320 -16.35 11.28 1.76
CA GLU A 320 -17.16 12.34 1.17
C GLU A 320 -16.27 13.45 0.62
N VAL A 321 -16.51 13.83 -0.62
CA VAL A 321 -15.91 15.02 -1.23
C VAL A 321 -16.92 16.16 -1.16
N VAL A 322 -16.55 17.21 -0.43
CA VAL A 322 -17.34 18.43 -0.27
C VAL A 322 -16.77 19.56 -1.15
N PRO A 323 -17.60 20.57 -1.50
CA PRO A 323 -17.19 21.68 -2.36
C PRO A 323 -15.88 22.37 -1.98
#